data_AF-A0A1C2JGQ3-F1
#
_entry.id   AF-A0A1C2JGQ3-F1
#
_cell.length_a   1.000
_cell.length_b   1.000
_cell.length_c   1.000
_cell.angle_alpha   90.00
_cell.angle_beta   90.00
_cell.angle_gamma   90.00
#
_symmetry.space_group_name_H-M   'P 1'
#
loop_
_entity.id
_entity.type
_entity.pdbx_description
1 polymer ?
#
loop_
_entity_poly.entity_id
_entity_poly.type
_entity_poly.pdbx_seq_one_letter_code
_entity_poly.pdbx_strand_id
1 'polypeptide(L)'
;MQILRSIKESKLQQFAGLVRRHDGTIFPIVKTELVDGFTKLHIQGSVVDFWATPEELYFRGYRLLCAKPAIWDLWSRVICGQDQAKPEAFSVH
;
A
#
# COMPACT_ATOMS: atom_id res chain seq x y z
N MET A 1 -33.74 33.97 -10.98
CA MET A 1 -32.42 33.59 -11.54
C MET A 1 -31.43 33.43 -10.41
N GLN A 2 -31.04 32.20 -10.07
CA GLN A 2 -29.82 31.92 -9.30
C GLN A 2 -29.46 30.46 -9.54
N ILE A 3 -28.61 30.24 -10.54
CA ILE A 3 -28.02 28.95 -10.85
C ILE A 3 -26.87 28.77 -9.86
N LEU A 4 -27.19 28.22 -8.68
CA LEU A 4 -26.19 27.79 -7.73
C LEU A 4 -25.51 26.53 -8.30
N ARG A 5 -24.43 26.82 -9.02
CA ARG A 5 -23.31 25.97 -9.40
C ARG A 5 -23.43 24.55 -8.81
N SER A 6 -23.96 23.65 -9.63
CA SER A 6 -23.72 22.21 -9.51
C SER A 6 -22.23 21.99 -9.71
N ILE A 7 -21.46 22.26 -8.66
CA ILE A 7 -20.17 21.63 -8.48
C ILE A 7 -20.56 20.20 -8.21
N LYS A 8 -20.67 19.41 -9.29
CA LYS A 8 -20.49 17.98 -9.21
C LYS A 8 -19.23 17.81 -8.38
N GLU A 9 -19.39 17.39 -7.14
CA GLU A 9 -18.36 16.71 -6.37
C GLU A 9 -17.94 15.53 -7.24
N SER A 10 -17.03 15.80 -8.16
CA SER A 10 -16.23 14.78 -8.81
C SER A 10 -15.61 14.04 -7.65
N LYS A 11 -16.19 12.88 -7.30
CA LYS A 11 -15.72 11.98 -6.25
C LYS A 11 -14.22 11.81 -6.47
N LEU A 12 -13.41 12.62 -5.81
CA LEU A 12 -11.99 12.37 -5.60
C LEU A 12 -12.02 11.08 -4.79
N GLN A 13 -11.86 9.95 -5.48
CA GLN A 13 -11.67 8.68 -4.80
C GLN A 13 -10.47 8.90 -3.88
N GLN A 14 -10.75 8.95 -2.58
CA GLN A 14 -9.71 9.14 -1.59
C GLN A 14 -8.89 7.85 -1.56
N PHE A 15 -7.79 7.84 -2.29
CA PHE A 15 -6.84 6.74 -2.25
C PHE A 15 -6.31 6.58 -0.83
N ALA A 16 -6.18 5.34 -0.39
CA ALA A 16 -5.60 4.99 0.89
C ALA A 16 -4.07 5.13 0.88
N GLY A 17 -3.44 5.22 -0.29
CA GLY A 17 -2.01 5.49 -0.45
C GLY A 17 -1.54 5.41 -1.90
N LEU A 18 -0.23 5.46 -2.11
CA LEU A 18 0.46 5.41 -3.39
C LEU A 18 1.68 4.49 -3.30
N VAL A 19 1.84 3.60 -4.28
CA VAL A 19 3.07 2.83 -4.48
C VAL A 19 3.73 3.23 -5.80
N ARG A 20 5.06 3.21 -5.81
CA ARG A 20 5.88 3.43 -7.00
C ARG A 20 6.57 2.13 -7.39
N ARG A 21 6.56 1.82 -8.68
CA ARG A 21 7.34 0.72 -9.26
C ARG A 21 8.73 1.22 -9.70
N HIS A 22 9.68 0.30 -9.90
CA HIS A 22 11.06 0.61 -10.29
C HIS A 22 11.18 1.47 -11.55
N ASP A 23 10.24 1.32 -12.50
CA ASP A 23 10.15 2.11 -13.75
C ASP A 23 9.65 3.56 -13.53
N GLY A 24 9.30 3.93 -12.30
CA GLY A 24 8.78 5.25 -11.96
C GLY A 24 7.27 5.36 -12.01
N THR A 25 6.54 4.34 -12.47
CA THR A 25 5.08 4.38 -12.50
C THR A 25 4.49 4.36 -11.10
N ILE A 26 3.52 5.24 -10.85
CA ILE A 26 2.83 5.38 -9.58
C ILE A 26 1.43 4.76 -9.70
N PHE A 27 1.08 3.92 -8.74
CA PHE A 27 -0.22 3.28 -8.65
C PHE A 27 -0.92 3.66 -7.35
N PRO A 28 -2.22 4.02 -7.39
CA PRO A 28 -2.99 4.27 -6.19
C PRO A 28 -3.34 2.97 -5.46
N ILE A 29 -3.26 3.01 -4.13
CA ILE A 29 -3.88 2.03 -3.26
C ILE A 29 -5.29 2.52 -2.95
N VAL A 30 -6.32 1.74 -3.27
CA VAL A 30 -7.72 2.12 -3.03
C VAL A 30 -8.14 1.76 -1.61
N LYS A 31 -7.84 0.53 -1.19
CA LYS A 31 -8.25 -0.03 0.10
C LYS A 31 -7.38 -1.24 0.48
N THR A 32 -7.61 -1.74 1.67
CA THR A 32 -7.06 -3.01 2.17
C THR A 32 -8.18 -4.03 2.30
N GLU A 33 -7.92 -5.29 1.94
CA GLU A 33 -8.87 -6.39 2.10
C GLU A 33 -8.17 -7.63 2.68
N LEU A 34 -8.88 -8.37 3.52
CA LEU A 34 -8.41 -9.64 4.06
C LEU A 34 -8.81 -10.76 3.10
N VAL A 35 -7.82 -11.45 2.53
CA VAL A 35 -8.03 -12.55 1.57
C VAL A 35 -7.13 -13.70 1.96
N ASP A 36 -7.70 -14.88 2.18
CA ASP A 36 -6.99 -16.11 2.58
C ASP A 36 -6.12 -15.94 3.84
N GLY A 37 -6.57 -15.11 4.79
CA GLY A 37 -5.84 -14.80 6.02
C GLY A 37 -4.73 -13.75 5.89
N PHE A 38 -4.49 -13.23 4.68
CA PHE A 38 -3.51 -12.18 4.42
C PHE A 38 -4.15 -10.84 4.09
N THR A 39 -3.61 -9.76 4.65
CA THR A 39 -4.05 -8.40 4.28
C THR A 39 -3.44 -8.00 2.94
N LYS A 40 -4.27 -7.92 1.90
CA LYS A 40 -3.89 -7.48 0.55
C LYS A 40 -4.28 -6.02 0.34
N LEU A 41 -3.46 -5.32 -0.44
CA LEU A 41 -3.71 -3.96 -0.93
C LEU A 41 -4.38 -4.06 -2.29
N HIS A 42 -5.52 -3.39 -2.46
CA HIS A 42 -6.14 -3.20 -3.77
C HIS A 42 -5.44 -2.05 -4.49
N ILE A 43 -4.69 -2.38 -5.53
CA ILE A 43 -3.96 -1.45 -6.37
C ILE A 43 -4.77 -1.16 -7.63
N GLN A 44 -5.04 0.12 -7.88
CA GLN A 44 -5.69 0.54 -9.11
C GLN A 44 -4.65 0.59 -10.24
N GLY A 45 -4.84 -0.26 -11.26
CA GLY A 45 -3.95 -0.30 -12.42
C GLY A 45 -4.49 0.55 -13.56
N SER A 46 -3.62 0.87 -14.53
CA SER A 46 -4.05 1.62 -15.72
C SER A 46 -4.93 0.80 -16.67
N VAL A 47 -4.78 -0.54 -16.66
CA VAL A 47 -5.55 -1.47 -17.51
C VAL A 47 -6.38 -2.43 -16.66
N VAL A 48 -5.81 -2.94 -15.57
CA VAL A 48 -6.47 -3.89 -14.68
C VAL A 48 -6.06 -3.62 -13.24
N ASP A 49 -7.04 -3.66 -12.34
CA ASP A 49 -6.80 -3.61 -10.91
C ASP A 49 -6.26 -4.94 -10.42
N PHE A 50 -5.44 -4.90 -9.36
CA PHE A 50 -4.88 -6.11 -8.78
C PHE A 50 -4.76 -6.02 -7.26
N TRP A 51 -4.63 -7.19 -6.63
CA TRP A 51 -4.47 -7.33 -5.18
C TRP A 51 -3.14 -7.99 -4.89
N ALA A 52 -2.38 -7.41 -3.97
CA ALA A 52 -1.11 -7.97 -3.54
C ALA A 52 -0.85 -7.63 -2.08
N THR A 53 -0.20 -8.54 -1.37
CA THR A 53 0.32 -8.24 -0.03
C THR A 53 1.44 -7.20 -0.11
N PRO A 54 1.67 -6.43 0.97
CA PRO A 54 2.82 -5.53 1.06
C PRO A 54 4.16 -6.24 0.79
N GLU A 55 4.29 -7.50 1.22
CA GLU A 55 5.47 -8.34 1.00
C GLU A 55 5.70 -8.64 -0.48
N GLU A 56 4.69 -9.14 -1.19
CA GLU A 56 4.77 -9.40 -2.63
C GLU A 56 5.13 -8.14 -3.42
N LEU A 57 4.52 -7.00 -3.07
CA LEU A 57 4.83 -5.71 -3.68
C LEU A 57 6.28 -5.32 -3.46
N TYR A 58 6.77 -5.41 -2.21
CA TYR A 58 8.15 -5.08 -1.87
C TYR A 58 9.17 -5.92 -2.63
N PHE A 59 8.96 -7.24 -2.70
CA PHE A 59 9.82 -8.17 -3.44
C PHE A 59 9.74 -7.97 -4.96
N ARG A 60 8.59 -7.55 -5.50
CA ARG A 60 8.44 -7.15 -6.91
C ARG A 60 9.01 -5.76 -7.23
N GLY A 61 9.67 -5.12 -6.26
CA GLY A 61 10.35 -3.84 -6.44
C GLY A 61 9.43 -2.61 -6.35
N TYR A 62 8.24 -2.75 -5.76
CA TYR A 62 7.40 -1.60 -5.43
C TYR A 62 7.87 -0.95 -4.12
N ARG A 63 7.66 0.35 -4.00
CA ARG A 63 7.98 1.14 -2.81
C ARG A 63 6.79 2.01 -2.43
N LEU A 64 6.45 2.04 -1.14
CA LEU A 64 5.41 2.91 -0.62
C LEU A 64 5.89 4.36 -0.61
N LEU A 65 5.10 5.27 -1.17
CA LEU A 65 5.42 6.71 -1.17
C LEU A 65 4.68 7.44 -0.05
N CYS A 66 3.37 7.23 0.04
CA CYS A 66 2.52 7.76 1.09
C CYS A 66 1.32 6.85 1.27
N ALA A 67 0.79 6.74 2.49
CA ALA A 67 -0.42 6.00 2.75
C ALA A 67 -1.03 6.40 4.10
N LYS A 68 -2.25 5.95 4.34
CA LYS A 68 -2.87 5.97 5.66
C LYS A 68 -1.98 5.21 6.66
N PRO A 69 -1.96 5.61 7.95
CA PRO A 69 -1.12 4.98 8.97
C PRO A 69 -1.22 3.45 9.03
N ALA A 70 -2.42 2.89 8.86
CA ALA A 70 -2.62 1.44 8.87
C ALA A 70 -1.85 0.70 7.76
N ILE A 71 -1.74 1.29 6.56
CA ILE A 71 -0.97 0.70 5.46
C ILE A 71 0.53 0.86 5.71
N TRP A 72 0.94 1.99 6.28
CA TRP A 72 2.33 2.19 6.70
C TRP A 72 2.78 1.17 7.74
N ASP A 73 1.93 0.84 8.72
CA ASP A 73 2.22 -0.21 9.72
C ASP A 73 2.38 -1.59 9.06
N LEU A 74 1.50 -1.94 8.12
CA LEU A 74 1.62 -3.19 7.36
C LEU A 74 2.93 -3.23 6.56
N TRP A 75 3.30 -2.10 5.95
CA TRP A 75 4.51 -1.99 5.15
C TRP A 75 5.79 -1.99 5.99
N SER A 76 5.78 -1.35 7.17
CA SER A 76 6.93 -1.31 8.08
C SER A 76 7.27 -2.69 8.61
N ARG A 77 6.26 -3.55 8.85
CA ARG A 77 6.48 -4.96 9.22
C ARG A 77 7.25 -5.75 8.16
N VAL A 78 7.06 -5.44 6.88
CA VAL A 78 7.83 -6.08 5.79
C VAL A 78 9.29 -5.63 5.81
N ILE A 79 9.54 -4.34 6.04
CA ILE A 79 10.90 -3.78 6.04
C ILE A 79 11.66 -4.19 7.31
N CYS A 80 11.03 -4.06 8.48
CA CYS A 80 11.66 -4.26 9.78
C CYS A 80 11.54 -5.71 10.29
N GLY A 81 10.50 -6.45 9.89
CA GLY A 81 10.26 -7.82 10.36
C GLY A 81 11.28 -8.83 9.85
N GLN A 82 12.04 -8.50 8.79
CA GLN A 82 13.15 -9.33 8.32
C GLN A 82 14.33 -9.40 9.32
N ASP A 83 14.41 -8.47 10.28
CA ASP A 83 15.49 -8.43 11.29
C ASP A 83 15.21 -9.35 12.50
N GLN A 84 13.96 -9.74 12.77
CA GLN A 84 13.60 -10.53 13.95
C GLN A 84 13.80 -12.06 13.81
N ALA A 85 14.34 -12.55 12.69
CA ALA A 85 14.55 -13.97 12.46
C ALA A 85 15.87 -14.53 13.03
N LYS A 86 16.58 -13.83 13.93
CA LYS A 86 17.76 -14.40 14.61
C LYS A 86 18.02 -13.86 16.03
N PRO A 87 17.29 -14.31 17.05
CA PRO A 87 17.65 -14.03 18.45
C PRO A 87 18.71 -15.00 19.03
N GLU A 88 19.63 -15.56 18.22
CA GLU A 88 20.66 -16.51 18.71
C GLU A 88 22.10 -15.96 18.69
N ALA A 89 22.32 -14.64 18.77
CA ALA A 89 23.67 -14.08 18.68
C ALA A 89 24.09 -13.14 19.82
N PHE A 90 23.48 -13.25 21.00
CA PHE A 90 23.96 -12.53 22.19
C PHE A 90 23.93 -13.40 23.45
N SER A 91 24.59 -14.58 23.41
CA SER A 91 25.16 -15.18 24.62
C SER A 91 26.61 -14.74 24.72
N VAL A 92 26.85 -13.66 25.46
CA VAL A 92 28.19 -13.34 25.95
C VAL A 92 28.39 -14.14 27.23
N HIS A 93 29.33 -15.07 27.21
CA HIS A 93 29.85 -15.79 28.38
C HIS A 93 30.64 -14.87 29.31
#